data_AF-A0A5Q2MZF7-F1
#
_entry.id   AF-A0A5Q2MZF7-F1
#
_cell.length_a   1.000
_cell.length_b   1.000
_cell.length_c   1.000
_cell.angle_alpha   90.00
_cell.angle_beta   90.00
_cell.angle_gamma   90.00
#
_symmetry.space_group_name_H-M   'P 1'
#
loop_
_entity.id
_entity.type
_entity.pdbx_description
1 polymer ?
#
loop_
_entity_poly.entity_id
_entity_poly.type
_entity_poly.pdbx_seq_one_letter_code
_entity_poly.pdbx_strand_id
1 'polypeptide(L)'
;MKSFKVKAICTWLNKKHGQGKMLAWAKEDPVRTDLDIPNHIKQNFHSYHDAFKRYGKVIYGFFAPQEDQKMTEEALKAFLDLLLEERGQGLLKGSQKDGETIREAYFSHLMAPVNENEVLDLLRKKRFVILQGPPGTGKTRMARNIVERFYDHHGTTVQFHPNTTYENVIGGLAPLQSDKGLGFRFAPQKGFLMKAAEIAAQDPTRSYLLHIDEINRADLSKVLGEALYLLEAQEDKSRQLELPYDFGSPFGNRLTLPQNLHIIGTMNSADRSIAIVDIAVRRRFAFVKMWPQMAVVQKYGCPKI
;
A
#
# COMPACT_ATOMS: atom_id res chain seq x y z
N MET A 1 15.60 -3.52 -1.94
CA MET A 1 15.43 -4.81 -2.64
C MET A 1 15.85 -6.01 -1.79
N LYS A 2 16.99 -5.95 -1.08
CA LYS A 2 17.57 -7.05 -0.28
C LYS A 2 16.61 -7.70 0.74
N SER A 3 15.97 -6.87 1.58
CA SER A 3 14.89 -7.26 2.52
C SER A 3 13.81 -8.16 1.91
N PHE A 4 13.35 -7.80 0.72
CA PHE A 4 12.18 -8.45 0.12
C PHE A 4 12.49 -9.87 -0.35
N LYS A 5 13.74 -10.14 -0.79
CA LYS A 5 14.15 -11.48 -1.25
C LYS A 5 14.24 -12.47 -0.09
N VAL A 6 14.82 -12.07 1.04
CA VAL A 6 14.85 -12.91 2.25
C VAL A 6 13.44 -13.24 2.73
N LYS A 7 12.55 -12.24 2.77
CA LYS A 7 11.14 -12.46 3.14
C LYS A 7 10.44 -13.40 2.16
N ALA A 8 10.69 -13.26 0.86
CA ALA A 8 10.13 -14.11 -0.17
C ALA A 8 10.62 -15.56 -0.05
N ILE A 9 11.91 -15.79 0.18
CA ILE A 9 12.49 -17.11 0.47
C ILE A 9 11.80 -17.74 1.69
N CYS A 10 11.70 -17.01 2.80
CA CYS A 10 11.07 -17.54 4.02
C CYS A 10 9.58 -17.86 3.80
N THR A 11 8.87 -17.02 3.05
CA THR A 11 7.45 -17.23 2.74
C THR A 11 7.27 -18.47 1.86
N TRP A 12 8.11 -18.61 0.84
CA TRP A 12 8.12 -19.77 -0.04
C TRP A 12 8.40 -21.07 0.71
N LEU A 13 9.44 -21.10 1.56
CA LEU A 13 9.79 -22.27 2.37
C LEU A 13 8.67 -22.65 3.33
N ASN A 14 8.05 -21.67 4.01
CA ASN A 14 6.91 -21.91 4.88
C ASN A 14 5.71 -22.48 4.12
N LYS A 15 5.42 -21.97 2.92
CA LYS A 15 4.27 -22.43 2.12
C LYS A 15 4.51 -23.82 1.53
N LYS A 16 5.73 -24.08 1.05
CA LYS A 16 6.10 -25.34 0.42
C LYS A 16 6.24 -26.48 1.43
N HIS A 17 6.85 -26.20 2.58
CA HIS A 17 7.29 -27.24 3.52
C HIS A 17 6.66 -27.15 4.91
N GLY A 18 6.06 -26.01 5.26
CA GLY A 18 5.61 -25.75 6.64
C GLY A 18 4.43 -26.58 7.12
N GLN A 19 3.55 -27.05 6.23
CA GLN A 19 2.32 -27.79 6.60
C GLN A 19 1.53 -27.11 7.74
N GLY A 20 1.46 -25.77 7.73
CA GLY A 20 0.82 -24.96 8.79
C GLY A 20 1.75 -24.53 9.94
N LYS A 21 2.98 -25.04 10.02
CA LYS A 21 4.03 -24.59 10.94
C LYS A 21 4.96 -23.58 10.26
N MET A 22 5.50 -22.66 11.06
CA MET A 22 6.55 -21.73 10.61
C MET A 22 7.91 -22.43 10.71
N LEU A 23 8.60 -22.57 9.58
CA LEU A 23 9.95 -23.14 9.48
C LEU A 23 11.02 -22.09 9.21
N ALA A 24 10.64 -20.98 8.56
CA ALA A 24 11.51 -19.86 8.26
C ALA A 24 10.91 -18.54 8.74
N TRP A 25 11.78 -17.60 9.08
CA TRP A 25 11.40 -16.26 9.47
C TRP A 25 12.33 -15.23 8.85
N ALA A 26 11.78 -14.07 8.48
CA ALA A 26 12.52 -12.93 7.98
C ALA A 26 12.15 -11.68 8.76
N LYS A 27 13.13 -10.82 9.01
CA LYS A 27 12.92 -9.50 9.59
C LYS A 27 12.20 -8.61 8.58
N GLU A 28 11.24 -7.80 9.05
CA GLU A 28 10.51 -6.88 8.16
C GLU A 28 11.43 -5.84 7.53
N ASP A 29 12.35 -5.30 8.33
CA ASP A 29 13.41 -4.41 7.87
C ASP A 29 14.78 -4.93 8.33
N PRO A 30 15.59 -5.53 7.43
CA PRO A 30 16.89 -6.09 7.78
C PRO A 30 17.91 -5.03 8.20
N VAL A 31 17.73 -3.75 7.82
CA VAL A 31 18.70 -2.69 8.15
C VAL A 31 18.52 -2.21 9.59
N ARG A 32 17.38 -2.50 10.21
CA ARG A 32 17.08 -2.18 11.60
C ARG A 32 17.76 -3.16 12.56
N THR A 33 18.94 -2.76 13.04
CA THR A 33 19.70 -3.46 14.07
C THR A 33 19.26 -3.13 15.50
N ASP A 34 18.39 -2.13 15.64
CA ASP A 34 17.75 -1.74 16.89
C ASP A 34 16.59 -2.68 17.28
N LEU A 35 15.99 -3.36 16.29
CA LEU A 35 14.95 -4.36 16.50
C LEU A 35 15.53 -5.77 16.61
N ASP A 36 15.20 -6.45 17.70
CA ASP A 36 15.52 -7.86 17.92
C ASP A 36 14.40 -8.78 17.37
N ILE A 37 14.67 -10.08 17.30
CA ILE A 37 13.69 -11.10 16.93
C ILE A 37 12.51 -11.05 17.94
N PRO A 38 11.25 -11.02 17.49
CA PRO A 38 10.10 -10.97 18.39
C PRO A 38 10.03 -12.17 19.35
N ASN A 39 9.53 -11.95 20.58
CA ASN A 39 9.48 -12.99 21.61
C ASN A 39 8.70 -14.24 21.18
N HIS A 40 7.57 -14.08 20.48
CA HIS A 40 6.79 -15.21 19.98
C HIS A 40 7.57 -16.07 18.98
N ILE A 41 8.47 -15.47 18.17
CA ILE A 41 9.35 -16.21 17.27
C ILE A 41 10.41 -16.96 18.07
N LYS A 42 11.04 -16.31 19.06
CA LYS A 42 12.03 -16.97 19.94
C LYS A 42 11.42 -18.18 20.68
N GLN A 43 10.16 -18.08 21.11
CA GLN A 43 9.43 -19.18 21.74
C GLN A 43 9.16 -20.33 20.75
N ASN A 44 8.71 -20.02 19.54
CA ASN A 44 8.45 -21.03 18.50
C ASN A 44 9.73 -21.79 18.10
N PHE A 45 10.90 -21.16 18.20
CA PHE A 45 12.21 -21.72 17.84
C PHE A 45 13.14 -21.85 19.05
N HIS A 46 12.63 -22.31 20.20
CA HIS A 46 13.34 -22.35 21.48
C HIS A 46 14.70 -23.09 21.43
N SER A 47 14.83 -24.13 20.60
CA SER A 47 16.08 -24.88 20.41
C SER A 47 17.24 -24.05 19.85
N TYR A 48 16.96 -22.88 19.25
CA TYR A 48 17.95 -21.97 18.67
C TYR A 48 18.19 -20.72 19.52
N HIS A 49 17.79 -20.75 20.81
CA HIS A 49 17.89 -19.61 21.72
C HIS A 49 19.29 -18.97 21.74
N ASP A 50 20.36 -19.77 21.75
CA ASP A 50 21.73 -19.25 21.82
C ASP A 50 22.13 -18.47 20.55
N ALA A 51 21.65 -18.90 19.39
CA ALA A 51 21.84 -18.18 18.13
C ALA A 51 21.10 -16.83 18.18
N PHE A 52 19.88 -16.80 18.71
CA PHE A 52 19.11 -15.56 18.83
C PHE A 52 19.69 -14.61 19.87
N LYS A 53 20.22 -15.13 20.98
CA LYS A 53 20.94 -14.33 21.99
C LYS A 53 22.18 -13.67 21.39
N ARG A 54 22.91 -14.38 20.53
CA ARG A 54 24.15 -13.88 19.91
C ARG A 54 23.88 -12.95 18.72
N TYR A 55 22.90 -13.26 17.87
CA TYR A 55 22.73 -12.63 16.56
C TYR A 55 21.34 -12.02 16.30
N GLY A 56 20.40 -12.04 17.24
CA GLY A 56 19.00 -11.66 16.99
C GLY A 56 18.80 -10.24 16.43
N LYS A 57 19.66 -9.30 16.84
CA LYS A 57 19.67 -7.93 16.30
C LYS A 57 20.10 -7.84 14.83
N VAL A 58 20.88 -8.80 14.33
CA VAL A 58 21.48 -8.74 12.98
C VAL A 58 20.99 -9.82 12.02
N ILE A 59 20.28 -10.84 12.50
CA ILE A 59 19.68 -11.86 11.63
C ILE A 59 18.64 -11.20 10.71
N TYR A 60 18.87 -11.32 9.39
CA TYR A 60 17.93 -10.86 8.36
C TYR A 60 16.81 -11.87 8.12
N GLY A 61 17.14 -13.16 8.24
CA GLY A 61 16.20 -14.26 8.21
C GLY A 61 16.92 -15.57 8.45
N PHE A 62 16.15 -16.61 8.77
CA PHE A 62 16.66 -17.94 9.03
C PHE A 62 15.63 -19.00 8.62
N PHE A 63 16.12 -20.23 8.52
CA PHE A 63 15.32 -21.42 8.36
C PHE A 63 15.76 -22.44 9.41
N ALA A 64 14.80 -23.03 10.12
CA ALA A 64 15.03 -24.06 11.12
C ALA A 64 14.87 -25.44 10.47
N PRO A 65 15.95 -26.21 10.27
CA PRO A 65 15.90 -27.52 9.65
C PRO A 65 14.99 -28.49 10.42
N GLN A 66 14.38 -29.41 9.68
CA GLN A 66 13.62 -30.55 10.21
C GLN A 66 14.33 -31.85 9.79
N GLU A 67 13.69 -33.00 9.99
CA GLU A 67 14.24 -34.31 9.61
C GLU A 67 14.48 -34.46 8.09
N ASP A 68 13.77 -33.69 7.26
CA ASP A 68 13.94 -33.72 5.80
C ASP A 68 15.23 -32.99 5.36
N GLN A 69 16.22 -33.80 4.95
CA GLN A 69 17.48 -33.31 4.40
C GLN A 69 17.33 -32.56 3.07
N LYS A 70 16.42 -32.98 2.19
CA LYS A 70 16.22 -32.33 0.88
C LYS A 70 15.66 -30.93 1.05
N MET A 71 14.72 -30.77 1.97
CA MET A 71 14.18 -29.47 2.35
C MET A 71 15.28 -28.54 2.88
N THR A 72 16.14 -29.07 3.76
CA THR A 72 17.24 -28.30 4.35
C THR A 72 18.27 -27.88 3.30
N GLU A 73 18.60 -28.77 2.37
CA GLU A 73 19.48 -28.46 1.24
C GLU A 73 18.88 -27.36 0.35
N GLU A 74 17.60 -27.45 0.01
CA GLU A 74 16.91 -26.45 -0.81
C GLU A 74 16.87 -25.08 -0.13
N ALA A 75 16.57 -25.03 1.17
CA ALA A 75 16.62 -23.79 1.94
C ALA A 75 18.04 -23.19 1.96
N LEU A 76 19.06 -24.02 2.18
CA LEU A 76 20.45 -23.59 2.21
C LEU A 76 20.88 -23.01 0.87
N LYS A 77 20.57 -23.69 -0.24
CA LYS A 77 20.83 -23.18 -1.60
C LYS A 77 20.18 -21.82 -1.83
N ALA A 78 18.90 -21.65 -1.48
CA ALA A 78 18.20 -20.36 -1.65
C ALA A 78 18.88 -19.20 -0.90
N PHE A 79 19.32 -19.42 0.35
CA PHE A 79 20.02 -18.40 1.12
C PHE A 79 21.43 -18.12 0.59
N LEU A 80 22.17 -19.15 0.16
CA LEU A 80 23.52 -19.00 -0.38
C LEU A 80 23.51 -18.34 -1.77
N ASP A 81 22.58 -18.72 -2.64
CA ASP A 81 22.40 -18.09 -3.95
C ASP A 81 22.09 -16.60 -3.80
N LEU A 82 21.24 -16.24 -2.83
CA LEU A 82 20.98 -14.84 -2.49
C LEU A 82 22.25 -14.14 -1.96
N LEU A 83 23.01 -14.78 -1.08
CA LEU A 83 24.27 -14.23 -0.54
C LEU A 83 25.28 -13.95 -1.67
N LEU A 84 25.42 -14.86 -2.62
CA LEU A 84 26.30 -14.69 -3.78
C LEU A 84 25.81 -13.54 -4.67
N GLU A 85 24.52 -13.49 -4.97
CA GLU A 85 23.91 -12.40 -5.74
C GLU A 85 24.16 -11.04 -5.07
N GLU A 86 24.03 -10.96 -3.73
CA GLU A 86 24.29 -9.73 -2.98
C GLU A 86 25.76 -9.29 -2.98
N ARG A 87 26.69 -10.22 -3.23
CA ARG A 87 28.12 -9.97 -3.41
C ARG A 87 28.52 -9.72 -4.87
N GLY A 88 27.55 -9.72 -5.79
CA GLY A 88 27.81 -9.59 -7.23
C GLY A 88 28.49 -10.82 -7.83
N GLN A 89 28.38 -11.97 -7.17
CA GLN A 89 28.93 -13.24 -7.65
C GLN A 89 27.83 -14.08 -8.30
N GLY A 90 28.12 -14.63 -9.48
CA GLY A 90 27.22 -15.54 -10.19
C GLY A 90 27.41 -16.99 -9.77
N LEU A 91 26.39 -17.82 -10.03
CA LEU A 91 26.47 -19.27 -9.86
C LEU A 91 27.36 -19.90 -10.93
N LEU A 92 27.95 -21.04 -10.59
CA LEU A 92 28.68 -21.90 -11.53
C LEU A 92 27.76 -22.34 -12.67
N LYS A 93 28.30 -22.49 -13.88
CA LYS A 93 27.53 -22.87 -15.09
C LYS A 93 26.63 -24.11 -14.87
N GLY A 94 27.14 -25.14 -14.18
CA GLY A 94 26.37 -26.36 -13.89
C GLY A 94 25.20 -26.17 -12.92
N SER A 95 25.20 -25.09 -12.12
CA SER A 95 24.20 -24.80 -11.09
C SER A 95 23.22 -23.69 -11.49
N GLN A 96 23.40 -23.05 -12.66
CA GLN A 96 22.56 -21.93 -13.09
C GLN A 96 21.08 -22.32 -13.19
N LYS A 97 20.78 -23.51 -13.75
CA LYS A 97 19.40 -23.99 -13.90
C LYS A 97 18.72 -24.28 -12.56
N ASP A 98 19.45 -24.85 -11.61
CA ASP A 98 18.95 -25.13 -10.25
C ASP A 98 18.67 -23.80 -9.52
N GLY A 99 19.62 -22.87 -9.58
CA GLY A 99 19.46 -21.53 -8.99
C GLY A 99 18.35 -20.71 -9.64
N GLU A 100 18.15 -20.80 -10.95
CA GLU A 100 17.01 -20.19 -11.65
C GLU A 100 15.68 -20.78 -11.16
N THR A 101 15.61 -22.11 -11.01
CA THR A 101 14.41 -22.79 -10.51
C THR A 101 14.05 -22.35 -9.09
N ILE A 102 15.03 -22.32 -8.19
CA ILE A 102 14.86 -21.84 -6.80
C ILE A 102 14.45 -20.37 -6.80
N ARG A 103 15.12 -19.56 -7.61
CA ARG A 103 14.82 -18.14 -7.76
C ARG A 103 13.39 -17.93 -8.20
N GLU A 104 12.94 -18.56 -9.27
CA GLU A 104 11.56 -18.45 -9.74
C GLU A 104 10.54 -18.84 -8.65
N ALA A 105 10.84 -19.92 -7.91
CA ALA A 105 9.97 -20.42 -6.86
C ALA A 105 9.75 -19.40 -5.73
N TYR A 106 10.81 -18.80 -5.17
CA TYR A 106 10.64 -17.77 -4.16
C TYR A 106 10.24 -16.41 -4.74
N PHE A 107 10.61 -16.09 -5.97
CA PHE A 107 10.30 -14.79 -6.60
C PHE A 107 8.79 -14.62 -6.81
N SER A 108 8.04 -15.71 -7.03
CA SER A 108 6.57 -15.68 -7.04
C SER A 108 5.95 -15.16 -5.72
N HIS A 109 6.65 -15.33 -4.60
CA HIS A 109 6.24 -14.83 -3.28
C HIS A 109 6.73 -13.40 -3.01
N LEU A 110 7.70 -12.92 -3.78
CA LEU A 110 8.14 -11.52 -3.77
C LEU A 110 7.08 -10.60 -4.40
N MET A 111 6.33 -11.13 -5.37
CA MET A 111 5.30 -10.42 -6.15
C MET A 111 3.94 -11.12 -6.05
N ALA A 112 3.52 -11.43 -4.81
CA ALA A 112 2.18 -11.95 -4.59
C ALA A 112 1.14 -11.01 -5.23
N PRO A 113 0.22 -11.54 -6.04
CA PRO A 113 -0.81 -10.72 -6.66
C PRO A 113 -1.71 -10.16 -5.56
N VAL A 114 -1.83 -8.84 -5.50
CA VAL A 114 -2.85 -8.19 -4.69
C VAL A 114 -4.20 -8.47 -5.33
N ASN A 115 -5.15 -8.98 -4.56
CA ASN A 115 -6.51 -9.24 -5.04
C ASN A 115 -7.46 -8.07 -4.69
N GLU A 116 -8.47 -7.83 -5.52
CA GLU A 116 -9.54 -6.84 -5.28
C GLU A 116 -10.21 -7.08 -3.92
N ASN A 117 -10.47 -8.36 -3.56
CA ASN A 117 -11.08 -8.72 -2.27
C ASN A 117 -10.22 -8.34 -1.05
N GLU A 118 -8.89 -8.47 -1.14
CA GLU A 118 -8.00 -8.07 -0.05
C GLU A 118 -8.02 -6.55 0.15
N VAL A 119 -8.07 -5.80 -0.96
CA VAL A 119 -8.19 -4.34 -0.92
C VAL A 119 -9.54 -3.93 -0.35
N LEU A 120 -10.63 -4.64 -0.69
CA LEU A 120 -11.96 -4.39 -0.13
C LEU A 120 -12.02 -4.64 1.38
N ASP A 121 -11.43 -5.73 1.85
CA ASP A 121 -11.37 -6.01 3.29
C ASP A 121 -10.57 -4.94 4.04
N LEU A 122 -9.50 -4.42 3.42
CA LEU A 122 -8.77 -3.28 3.95
C LEU A 122 -9.60 -2.00 3.93
N LEU A 123 -10.32 -1.70 2.86
CA LEU A 123 -11.22 -0.55 2.79
C LEU A 123 -12.31 -0.63 3.86
N ARG A 124 -12.92 -1.80 4.08
CA ARG A 124 -13.93 -2.00 5.14
C ARG A 124 -13.36 -1.79 6.54
N LYS A 125 -12.11 -2.21 6.78
CA LYS A 125 -11.46 -2.11 8.10
C LYS A 125 -10.83 -0.74 8.37
N LYS A 126 -10.30 -0.09 7.33
CA LYS A 126 -9.44 1.09 7.44
C LYS A 126 -9.99 2.33 6.74
N ARG A 127 -11.04 2.22 5.92
CA ARG A 127 -11.68 3.27 5.10
C ARG A 127 -10.79 3.94 4.06
N PHE A 128 -9.49 4.07 4.31
CA PHE A 128 -8.53 4.80 3.48
C PHE A 128 -7.35 3.90 3.13
N VAL A 129 -7.19 3.62 1.84
CA VAL A 129 -6.15 2.71 1.32
C VAL A 129 -5.36 3.40 0.22
N ILE A 130 -4.04 3.18 0.17
CA ILE A 130 -3.18 3.61 -0.93
C ILE A 130 -2.55 2.39 -1.59
N LEU A 131 -2.83 2.21 -2.89
CA LEU A 131 -2.16 1.25 -3.75
C LEU A 131 -0.85 1.89 -4.27
N GLN A 132 0.29 1.32 -3.94
CA GLN A 132 1.60 1.82 -4.34
C GLN A 132 2.41 0.79 -5.11
N GLY A 133 3.18 1.24 -6.10
CA GLY A 133 4.09 0.35 -6.81
C GLY A 133 4.61 0.95 -8.11
N PRO A 134 5.47 0.21 -8.84
CA PRO A 134 5.98 0.62 -10.14
C PRO A 134 4.86 0.99 -11.13
N PRO A 135 5.14 1.83 -12.14
CA PRO A 135 4.18 2.06 -13.22
C PRO A 135 3.83 0.76 -13.94
N GLY A 136 2.63 0.69 -14.52
CA GLY A 136 2.18 -0.49 -15.28
C GLY A 136 1.73 -1.70 -14.44
N THR A 137 1.66 -1.59 -13.11
CA THR A 137 1.19 -2.69 -12.24
C THR A 137 -0.33 -2.79 -12.10
N GLY A 138 -1.10 -1.99 -12.84
CA GLY A 138 -2.57 -2.07 -12.88
C GLY A 138 -3.29 -1.44 -11.68
N LYS A 139 -2.63 -0.60 -10.88
CA LYS A 139 -3.23 0.07 -9.69
C LYS A 139 -4.49 0.85 -10.02
N THR A 140 -4.42 1.76 -11.00
CA THR A 140 -5.56 2.57 -11.47
C THR A 140 -6.69 1.70 -12.00
N ARG A 141 -6.35 0.61 -12.72
CA ARG A 141 -7.34 -0.36 -13.21
C ARG A 141 -8.03 -1.08 -12.06
N MET A 142 -7.28 -1.54 -11.06
CA MET A 142 -7.83 -2.19 -9.86
C MET A 142 -8.77 -1.27 -9.10
N ALA A 143 -8.37 -0.01 -8.87
CA ALA A 143 -9.21 0.96 -8.17
C ALA A 143 -10.53 1.23 -8.91
N ARG A 144 -10.48 1.38 -10.25
CA ARG A 144 -11.69 1.54 -11.09
C ARG A 144 -12.59 0.30 -11.05
N ASN A 145 -12.02 -0.90 -11.21
CA ASN A 145 -12.77 -2.15 -11.09
C ASN A 145 -13.46 -2.26 -9.73
N ILE A 146 -12.80 -1.80 -8.66
CA ILE A 146 -13.38 -1.80 -7.31
C ILE A 146 -14.63 -0.92 -7.26
N VAL A 147 -14.55 0.31 -7.78
CA VAL A 147 -15.70 1.24 -7.87
C VAL A 147 -16.84 0.60 -8.66
N GLU A 148 -16.55 0.07 -9.85
CA GLU A 148 -17.56 -0.48 -10.75
C GLU A 148 -18.24 -1.73 -10.16
N ARG A 149 -17.45 -2.70 -9.70
CA ARG A 149 -17.96 -4.04 -9.35
C ARG A 149 -18.46 -4.16 -7.92
N PHE A 150 -17.87 -3.42 -6.98
CA PHE A 150 -18.14 -3.61 -5.55
C PHE A 150 -18.82 -2.42 -4.90
N TYR A 151 -18.78 -1.25 -5.54
CA TYR A 151 -19.56 -0.09 -5.14
C TYR A 151 -20.72 0.18 -6.12
N ASP A 152 -20.95 -0.68 -7.12
CA ASP A 152 -22.04 -0.53 -8.10
C ASP A 152 -22.01 0.86 -8.76
N HIS A 153 -20.84 1.23 -9.26
CA HIS A 153 -20.55 2.55 -9.83
C HIS A 153 -20.75 3.75 -8.88
N HIS A 154 -20.98 3.50 -7.58
CA HIS A 154 -21.15 4.53 -6.56
C HIS A 154 -19.80 5.06 -6.05
N GLY A 155 -19.19 5.91 -6.87
CA GLY A 155 -17.92 6.53 -6.57
C GLY A 155 -17.50 7.52 -7.64
N THR A 156 -16.44 8.27 -7.36
CA THR A 156 -15.84 9.18 -8.34
C THR A 156 -14.34 8.99 -8.40
N THR A 157 -13.76 9.28 -9.56
CA THR A 157 -12.31 9.28 -9.76
C THR A 157 -11.84 10.69 -10.05
N VAL A 158 -10.84 11.14 -9.29
CA VAL A 158 -10.10 12.37 -9.54
C VAL A 158 -8.62 12.03 -9.71
N GLN A 159 -7.87 12.89 -10.39
CA GLN A 159 -6.43 12.73 -10.55
C GLN A 159 -5.70 13.94 -9.98
N PHE A 160 -4.66 13.71 -9.19
CA PHE A 160 -3.83 14.78 -8.65
C PHE A 160 -2.76 15.21 -9.65
N HIS A 161 -2.42 16.48 -9.59
CA HIS A 161 -1.37 17.10 -10.39
C HIS A 161 -0.55 18.07 -9.51
N PRO A 162 0.64 18.50 -9.94
CA PRO A 162 1.49 19.38 -9.14
C PRO A 162 0.82 20.66 -8.64
N ASN A 163 -0.14 21.18 -9.40
CA ASN A 163 -0.90 22.38 -9.06
C ASN A 163 -2.22 22.11 -8.30
N THR A 164 -2.47 20.90 -7.82
CA THR A 164 -3.68 20.62 -7.02
C THR A 164 -3.55 21.37 -5.70
N THR A 165 -4.56 22.16 -5.34
CA THR A 165 -4.55 22.98 -4.12
C THR A 165 -5.57 22.50 -3.10
N TYR A 166 -5.51 23.05 -1.88
CA TYR A 166 -6.49 22.79 -0.82
C TYR A 166 -7.92 23.07 -1.29
N GLU A 167 -8.14 24.12 -2.08
CA GLU A 167 -9.44 24.51 -2.61
C GLU A 167 -10.01 23.47 -3.60
N ASN A 168 -9.16 22.78 -4.36
CA ASN A 168 -9.59 21.67 -5.21
C ASN A 168 -10.07 20.47 -4.38
N VAL A 169 -9.39 20.19 -3.25
CA VAL A 169 -9.59 18.98 -2.43
C VAL A 169 -10.70 19.15 -1.43
N ILE A 170 -10.57 20.16 -0.57
CA ILE A 170 -11.51 20.46 0.52
C ILE A 170 -12.53 21.46 0.03
N GLY A 171 -12.11 22.69 -0.27
CA GLY A 171 -12.98 23.75 -0.77
C GLY A 171 -12.43 25.14 -0.48
N GLY A 172 -12.95 26.14 -1.20
CA GLY A 172 -12.52 27.53 -1.03
C GLY A 172 -13.47 28.49 -1.73
N LEU A 173 -13.07 29.75 -1.84
CA LEU A 173 -13.85 30.75 -2.57
C LEU A 173 -13.60 30.63 -4.08
N ALA A 174 -14.68 30.53 -4.85
CA ALA A 174 -14.65 30.54 -6.31
C ALA A 174 -15.48 31.70 -6.86
N PRO A 175 -15.10 32.29 -8.01
CA PRO A 175 -15.88 33.35 -8.63
C PRO A 175 -17.24 32.82 -9.10
N LEU A 176 -18.31 33.57 -8.82
CA LEU A 176 -19.62 33.35 -9.41
C LEU A 176 -19.66 33.97 -10.81
N GLN A 177 -20.00 33.17 -11.82
CA GLN A 177 -20.36 33.72 -13.13
C GLN A 177 -21.69 34.46 -13.01
N SER A 178 -21.70 35.74 -13.37
CA SER A 178 -22.91 36.56 -13.46
C SER A 178 -22.96 37.20 -14.83
N ASP A 179 -24.02 36.92 -15.60
CA ASP A 179 -24.20 37.44 -16.95
C ASP A 179 -24.55 38.94 -17.01
N LYS A 180 -24.72 39.62 -15.85
CA LYS A 180 -25.38 40.94 -15.79
C LYS A 180 -24.76 41.98 -14.85
N GLY A 181 -23.46 41.93 -14.54
CA GLY A 181 -22.87 43.02 -13.76
C GLY A 181 -21.36 43.01 -13.59
N LEU A 182 -20.79 44.21 -13.47
CA LEU A 182 -19.37 44.53 -13.37
C LEU A 182 -18.77 44.22 -11.98
N GLY A 183 -19.13 43.09 -11.36
CA GLY A 183 -18.69 42.74 -10.00
C GLY A 183 -18.23 41.30 -9.86
N PHE A 184 -17.00 41.11 -9.36
CA PHE A 184 -16.51 39.79 -8.94
C PHE A 184 -17.17 39.40 -7.62
N ARG A 185 -18.18 38.53 -7.69
CA ARG A 185 -18.74 37.89 -6.50
C ARG A 185 -18.05 36.55 -6.30
N PHE A 186 -17.77 36.19 -5.05
CA PHE A 186 -17.20 34.90 -4.69
C PHE A 186 -18.18 34.12 -3.83
N ALA A 187 -18.22 32.81 -4.01
CA ALA A 187 -18.99 31.91 -3.16
C ALA A 187 -18.12 30.71 -2.76
N PRO A 188 -18.34 30.14 -1.56
CA PRO A 188 -17.73 28.89 -1.16
C PRO A 188 -18.10 27.76 -2.14
N GLN A 189 -17.08 27.07 -2.65
CA GLN A 189 -17.22 25.94 -3.55
C GLN A 189 -16.54 24.72 -2.94
N LYS A 190 -17.33 23.64 -2.80
CA LYS A 190 -16.86 22.35 -2.30
C LYS A 190 -15.85 21.72 -3.26
N GLY A 191 -14.71 21.30 -2.73
CA GLY A 191 -13.73 20.45 -3.40
C GLY A 191 -14.23 19.00 -3.52
N PHE A 192 -13.43 18.14 -4.15
CA PHE A 192 -13.86 16.77 -4.45
C PHE A 192 -14.03 15.89 -3.20
N LEU A 193 -13.29 16.12 -2.10
CA LEU A 193 -13.47 15.37 -0.86
C LEU A 193 -14.79 15.75 -0.19
N MET A 194 -15.10 17.04 -0.11
CA MET A 194 -16.37 17.51 0.45
C MET A 194 -17.55 17.05 -0.39
N LYS A 195 -17.45 17.08 -1.73
CA LYS A 195 -18.49 16.53 -2.62
C LYS A 195 -18.69 15.03 -2.41
N ALA A 196 -17.61 14.26 -2.30
CA ALA A 196 -17.69 12.82 -2.02
C ALA A 196 -18.34 12.55 -0.66
N ALA A 197 -17.99 13.32 0.37
CA ALA A 197 -18.61 13.24 1.69
C ALA A 197 -20.09 13.61 1.65
N GLU A 198 -20.48 14.63 0.89
CA GLU A 198 -21.88 15.04 0.73
C GLU A 198 -22.71 13.93 0.10
N ILE A 199 -22.24 13.34 -1.00
CA ILE A 199 -22.94 12.24 -1.68
C ILE A 199 -23.05 11.03 -0.74
N ALA A 200 -21.97 10.67 -0.04
CA ALA A 200 -21.99 9.58 0.94
C ALA A 200 -22.98 9.84 2.09
N ALA A 201 -23.13 11.10 2.53
CA ALA A 201 -24.04 11.48 3.60
C ALA A 201 -25.53 11.42 3.17
N GLN A 202 -25.82 11.61 1.88
CA GLN A 202 -27.18 11.56 1.34
C GLN A 202 -27.75 10.15 1.33
N ASP A 203 -26.91 9.13 1.14
CA ASP A 203 -27.29 7.72 1.23
C ASP A 203 -26.35 6.93 2.15
N PRO A 204 -26.60 6.94 3.47
CA PRO A 204 -25.78 6.21 4.45
C PRO A 204 -25.81 4.68 4.27
N THR A 205 -26.77 4.14 3.51
CA THR A 205 -26.94 2.68 3.34
C THR A 205 -25.98 2.12 2.28
N ARG A 206 -25.53 2.97 1.35
CA ARG A 206 -24.59 2.61 0.28
C ARG A 206 -23.22 3.20 0.56
N SER A 207 -22.19 2.38 0.51
CA SER A 207 -20.82 2.89 0.56
C SER A 207 -20.49 3.71 -0.68
N TYR A 208 -19.71 4.78 -0.52
CA TYR A 208 -19.23 5.63 -1.61
C TYR A 208 -17.71 5.58 -1.66
N LEU A 209 -17.12 5.43 -2.86
CA LEU A 209 -15.67 5.38 -3.03
C LEU A 209 -15.13 6.60 -3.78
N LEU A 210 -14.30 7.38 -3.10
CA LEU A 210 -13.46 8.40 -3.75
C LEU A 210 -12.13 7.77 -4.16
N HIS A 211 -11.92 7.64 -5.47
CA HIS A 211 -10.64 7.22 -6.03
C HIS A 211 -9.80 8.44 -6.39
N ILE A 212 -8.59 8.52 -5.84
CA ILE A 212 -7.60 9.56 -6.10
C ILE A 212 -6.42 8.94 -6.84
N ASP A 213 -6.37 9.15 -8.15
CA ASP A 213 -5.29 8.68 -8.99
C ASP A 213 -4.07 9.61 -8.90
N GLU A 214 -2.86 9.06 -8.95
CA GLU A 214 -1.61 9.81 -8.82
C GLU A 214 -1.55 10.68 -7.54
N ILE A 215 -2.06 10.16 -6.41
CA ILE A 215 -2.24 10.89 -5.14
C ILE A 215 -0.97 11.56 -4.62
N ASN A 216 0.21 11.06 -5.01
CA ASN A 216 1.50 11.58 -4.61
C ASN A 216 2.01 12.74 -5.49
N ARG A 217 1.34 13.08 -6.60
CA ARG A 217 1.71 14.23 -7.46
C ARG A 217 1.40 15.60 -6.84
N ALA A 218 0.67 15.63 -5.73
CA ALA A 218 0.50 16.83 -4.92
C ALA A 218 1.07 16.60 -3.52
N ASP A 219 1.44 17.69 -2.85
CA ASP A 219 1.81 17.65 -1.43
C ASP A 219 0.57 17.36 -0.58
N LEU A 220 0.42 16.09 -0.15
CA LEU A 220 -0.75 15.64 0.60
C LEU A 220 -0.97 16.39 1.90
N SER A 221 0.10 16.79 2.59
CA SER A 221 0.00 17.55 3.83
C SER A 221 -0.58 18.94 3.55
N LYS A 222 -0.15 19.57 2.46
CA LYS A 222 -0.65 20.89 2.04
C LYS A 222 -2.09 20.84 1.52
N VAL A 223 -2.44 19.87 0.68
CA VAL A 223 -3.75 19.85 0.02
C VAL A 223 -4.87 19.28 0.90
N LEU A 224 -4.53 18.45 1.90
CA LEU A 224 -5.51 18.00 2.90
C LEU A 224 -5.57 18.94 4.10
N GLY A 225 -4.49 19.65 4.42
CA GLY A 225 -4.44 20.59 5.54
C GLY A 225 -4.95 19.97 6.84
N GLU A 226 -5.85 20.68 7.49
CA GLU A 226 -6.52 20.27 8.72
C GLU A 226 -7.47 19.07 8.53
N ALA A 227 -7.93 18.76 7.31
CA ALA A 227 -8.78 17.60 7.04
C ALA A 227 -8.06 16.26 7.24
N LEU A 228 -6.73 16.26 7.36
CA LEU A 228 -5.95 15.12 7.85
C LEU A 228 -6.45 14.60 9.20
N TYR A 229 -7.02 15.49 10.03
CA TYR A 229 -7.64 15.12 11.30
C TYR A 229 -8.83 14.18 11.10
N LEU A 230 -9.57 14.29 10.00
CA LEU A 230 -10.77 13.47 9.74
C LEU A 230 -10.44 12.07 9.18
N LEU A 231 -9.22 11.86 8.67
CA LEU A 231 -8.80 10.62 8.02
C LEU A 231 -8.35 9.53 9.01
N GLU A 232 -8.95 9.46 10.18
CA GLU A 232 -8.68 8.39 11.15
C GLU A 232 -9.72 7.27 11.08
N ALA A 233 -9.22 6.05 10.88
CA ALA A 233 -10.03 4.88 10.58
C ALA A 233 -10.62 4.16 11.80
N GLN A 234 -10.22 4.50 13.02
CA GLN A 234 -10.39 3.66 14.21
C GLN A 234 -10.94 4.43 15.41
N GLU A 235 -11.83 5.40 15.18
CA GLU A 235 -12.54 6.05 16.28
C GLU A 235 -14.04 5.84 16.17
N ASP A 236 -14.64 5.36 17.26
CA ASP A 236 -16.09 5.27 17.46
C ASP A 236 -16.75 6.66 17.51
N LYS A 237 -15.95 7.73 17.61
CA LYS A 237 -16.42 9.11 17.62
C LYS A 237 -16.25 9.75 16.24
N SER A 238 -17.33 10.32 15.73
CA SER A 238 -17.28 11.16 14.53
C SER A 238 -16.43 12.40 14.81
N ARG A 239 -15.30 12.53 14.11
CA ARG A 239 -14.49 13.74 14.15
C ARG A 239 -15.17 14.86 13.37
N GLN A 240 -15.05 16.06 13.91
CA GLN A 240 -15.57 17.26 13.29
C GLN A 240 -14.45 18.29 13.19
N LEU A 241 -14.44 18.98 12.06
CA LEU A 241 -13.51 20.04 11.75
C LEU A 241 -14.30 21.30 11.41
N GLU A 242 -13.95 22.43 12.00
CA GLU A 242 -14.51 23.73 11.59
C GLU A 242 -13.73 24.29 10.40
N LEU A 243 -14.45 24.71 9.37
CA LEU A 243 -13.93 25.24 8.12
C LEU A 243 -14.00 26.78 8.12
N PRO A 244 -13.11 27.45 7.36
CA PRO A 244 -13.08 28.91 7.30
C PRO A 244 -14.30 29.54 6.59
N TYR A 245 -15.05 28.74 5.82
CA TYR A 245 -16.23 29.19 5.09
C TYR A 245 -17.43 28.29 5.36
N ASP A 246 -18.62 28.85 5.22
CA ASP A 246 -19.87 28.09 5.22
C ASP A 246 -20.14 27.54 3.81
N PHE A 247 -20.08 26.22 3.66
CA PHE A 247 -20.33 25.52 2.40
C PHE A 247 -21.79 25.09 2.23
N GLY A 248 -22.68 25.53 3.12
CA GLY A 248 -24.10 25.17 3.14
C GLY A 248 -24.34 23.70 3.48
N SER A 249 -25.59 23.27 3.37
CA SER A 249 -26.01 21.89 3.64
C SER A 249 -25.16 20.86 2.85
N PRO A 250 -24.83 19.69 3.41
CA PRO A 250 -25.17 19.23 4.77
C PRO A 250 -24.16 19.64 5.86
N PHE A 251 -23.07 20.32 5.51
CA PHE A 251 -21.93 20.53 6.41
C PHE A 251 -21.91 21.91 7.09
N GLY A 252 -22.48 22.92 6.46
CA GLY A 252 -22.33 24.31 6.89
C GLY A 252 -20.85 24.70 6.91
N ASN A 253 -20.39 25.23 8.04
CA ASN A 253 -18.97 25.46 8.31
C ASN A 253 -18.29 24.30 9.08
N ARG A 254 -18.90 23.11 9.18
CA ARG A 254 -18.33 21.97 9.91
C ARG A 254 -18.29 20.69 9.08
N LEU A 255 -17.09 20.21 8.80
CA LEU A 255 -16.87 19.00 8.02
C LEU A 255 -16.71 17.77 8.92
N THR A 256 -17.41 16.71 8.54
CA THR A 256 -17.26 15.34 9.07
C THR A 256 -17.26 14.38 7.89
N LEU A 257 -16.45 13.32 7.94
CA LEU A 257 -16.42 12.28 6.90
C LEU A 257 -17.36 11.13 7.27
N PRO A 258 -18.43 10.86 6.48
CA PRO A 258 -19.35 9.76 6.74
C PRO A 258 -18.64 8.40 6.81
N GLN A 259 -19.12 7.50 7.68
CA GLN A 259 -18.49 6.19 7.88
C GLN A 259 -18.51 5.32 6.62
N ASN A 260 -19.52 5.49 5.77
CA ASN A 260 -19.68 4.82 4.48
C ASN A 260 -18.84 5.46 3.35
N LEU A 261 -18.11 6.56 3.60
CA LEU A 261 -17.12 7.10 2.67
C LEU A 261 -15.79 6.35 2.80
N HIS A 262 -15.36 5.78 1.69
CA HIS A 262 -14.05 5.17 1.54
C HIS A 262 -13.19 5.95 0.54
N ILE A 263 -11.87 5.92 0.73
CA ILE A 263 -10.90 6.56 -0.17
C ILE A 263 -9.87 5.53 -0.62
N ILE A 264 -9.67 5.43 -1.92
CA ILE A 264 -8.58 4.67 -2.51
C ILE A 264 -7.65 5.59 -3.27
N GLY A 265 -6.40 5.68 -2.85
CA GLY A 265 -5.34 6.39 -3.58
C GLY A 265 -4.53 5.42 -4.43
N THR A 266 -4.06 5.86 -5.59
CA THR A 266 -3.01 5.14 -6.34
C THR A 266 -1.76 6.02 -6.44
N MET A 267 -0.59 5.42 -6.24
CA MET A 267 0.68 6.14 -6.34
C MET A 267 1.75 5.35 -7.07
N ASN A 268 2.46 6.03 -7.97
CA ASN A 268 3.65 5.48 -8.61
C ASN A 268 4.86 5.68 -7.70
N SER A 269 5.49 4.59 -7.27
CA SER A 269 6.62 4.63 -6.35
C SER A 269 7.99 4.81 -7.02
N ALA A 270 8.05 4.75 -8.36
CA ALA A 270 9.29 4.80 -9.13
C ALA A 270 9.66 6.22 -9.61
N ASP A 271 8.71 7.15 -9.52
CA ASP A 271 8.88 8.51 -10.02
C ASP A 271 9.59 9.35 -8.95
N ARG A 272 10.81 9.78 -9.29
CA ARG A 272 11.73 10.51 -8.40
C ARG A 272 11.36 12.00 -8.28
N SER A 273 10.39 12.48 -9.05
CA SER A 273 9.95 13.89 -9.08
C SER A 273 8.83 14.22 -8.09
N ILE A 274 8.49 13.27 -7.22
CA ILE A 274 7.25 13.26 -6.44
C ILE A 274 7.47 13.69 -4.99
N ALA A 275 6.49 14.41 -4.42
CA ALA A 275 6.43 14.73 -3.00
C ALA A 275 6.50 13.48 -2.11
N ILE A 276 7.40 13.50 -1.14
CA ILE A 276 7.51 12.42 -0.14
C ILE A 276 6.24 12.44 0.71
N VAL A 277 5.52 11.31 0.74
CA VAL A 277 4.35 11.16 1.62
C VAL A 277 4.81 11.22 3.08
N ASP A 278 4.40 12.26 3.79
CA ASP A 278 4.73 12.51 5.19
C ASP A 278 4.25 11.37 6.12
N ILE A 279 4.97 11.18 7.23
CA ILE A 279 4.66 10.26 8.32
C ILE A 279 3.24 10.49 8.85
N ALA A 280 2.78 11.74 8.92
CA ALA A 280 1.40 12.04 9.34
C ALA A 280 0.38 11.34 8.45
N VAL A 281 0.49 11.50 7.13
CA VAL A 281 -0.37 10.84 6.13
C VAL A 281 -0.19 9.32 6.18
N ARG A 282 1.05 8.83 6.31
CA ARG A 282 1.32 7.38 6.36
C ARG A 282 0.59 6.66 7.49
N ARG A 283 0.33 7.33 8.61
CA ARG A 283 -0.42 6.76 9.74
C ARG A 283 -1.93 6.70 9.51
N ARG A 284 -2.46 7.43 8.51
CA ARG A 284 -3.90 7.53 8.21
C ARG A 284 -4.37 6.58 7.11
N PHE A 285 -3.47 6.22 6.20
CA PHE A 285 -3.77 5.31 5.09
C PHE A 285 -3.13 3.94 5.29
N ALA A 286 -3.83 2.88 4.89
CA ALA A 286 -3.23 1.56 4.74
C ALA A 286 -2.51 1.46 3.39
N PHE A 287 -1.21 1.15 3.38
CA PHE A 287 -0.42 1.06 2.15
C PHE A 287 -0.33 -0.38 1.64
N VAL A 288 -0.81 -0.60 0.42
CA VAL A 288 -0.77 -1.89 -0.26
C VAL A 288 0.23 -1.82 -1.41
N LYS A 289 1.24 -2.70 -1.37
CA LYS A 289 2.28 -2.75 -2.41
C LYS A 289 1.84 -3.65 -3.55
N MET A 290 1.66 -3.09 -4.75
CA MET A 290 1.37 -3.81 -5.98
C MET A 290 2.63 -3.94 -6.82
N TRP A 291 3.03 -5.18 -7.09
CA TRP A 291 4.18 -5.49 -7.92
C TRP A 291 3.77 -5.98 -9.31
N PRO A 292 4.65 -5.88 -10.32
CA PRO A 292 4.39 -6.44 -11.64
C PRO A 292 4.11 -7.95 -11.55
N GLN A 293 3.02 -8.40 -12.16
CA GLN A 293 2.69 -9.82 -12.19
C GLN A 293 3.45 -10.50 -13.31
N MET A 294 4.37 -11.41 -12.96
CA MET A 294 5.25 -12.03 -13.96
C MET A 294 4.48 -12.85 -15.00
N ALA A 295 3.38 -13.51 -14.61
CA ALA A 295 2.50 -14.21 -15.55
C ALA A 295 1.93 -13.28 -16.64
N VAL A 296 1.61 -12.03 -16.29
CA VAL A 296 1.14 -11.01 -17.25
C VAL A 296 2.29 -10.57 -18.16
N VAL A 297 3.48 -10.34 -17.58
CA VAL A 297 4.68 -9.97 -18.35
C VAL A 297 5.10 -11.08 -19.31
N GLN A 298 5.04 -12.35 -18.90
CA GLN A 298 5.35 -13.49 -19.76
C GLN A 298 4.34 -13.64 -20.90
N LYS A 299 3.06 -13.34 -20.66
CA LYS A 299 1.99 -13.47 -21.65
C LYS A 299 1.93 -12.31 -22.64
N TYR A 300 2.26 -11.09 -22.20
CA TYR A 300 2.05 -9.86 -22.97
C TYR A 300 3.31 -8.99 -23.14
N GLY A 301 4.43 -9.41 -22.57
CA GLY A 301 5.70 -8.69 -22.69
C GLY A 301 6.25 -8.77 -24.11
N CYS A 302 6.94 -7.72 -24.52
CA CYS A 302 7.66 -7.74 -25.78
C CYS A 302 8.70 -8.88 -25.79
N PRO A 303 8.92 -9.55 -26.93
CA PRO A 303 10.03 -10.48 -27.07
C PRO A 303 11.34 -9.76 -26.69
N LYS A 304 12.26 -10.48 -26.03
CA LYS A 304 13.61 -9.96 -25.82
C LYS A 304 14.22 -9.68 -27.20
N ILE A 305 14.56 -8.41 -27.45
CA ILE A 305 15.32 -7.96 -28.63
C ILE A 305 16.78 -8.43 -28.46
#